data_AF-A0A9P9XUM5-F1
#
_entry.id   AF-A0A9P9XUM5-F1
#
_cell.length_a   1.000
_cell.length_b   1.000
_cell.length_c   1.000
_cell.angle_alpha   90.00
_cell.angle_beta   90.00
_cell.angle_gamma   90.00
#
_symmetry.space_group_name_H-M   'P 1'
#
loop_
_entity.id
_entity.type
_entity.pdbx_description
1 polymer ?
#
loop_
_entity_poly.entity_id
_entity_poly.type
_entity_poly.pdbx_seq_one_letter_code
_entity_poly.pdbx_strand_id
1 'polypeptide(L)'
;MFRTIAIALILSCALVGGYGGMYLAVRHGFFDAVKICTTKKSMWLKPRCVLARSGPTYRPVYTGVPSIDDTVGLLLEFFAVSIVNYGQDIDWQGVLTMSYMAAQFGGLWSLMALEGLRKKNRRTVFSYTGSWGMLGQLVTITIAAPIYLALNVLYSPDRAGYEDVVVDPTDADILPWISTMSYIVPSLFMILPSLGILSPRENYIIIALWQPFPLLHSLFHPLVKKLVDPDKKPKETTDRLLVSLRGVYHFVMVFSGVAHGLMMGTVISSKTLSNMPGLSLSKMLAPTSLTDPPIRTLMRPPVSALAQKEIVTNFLRWDIYCACAAFVVWAIYQKHQALPQKSLLRTVGKVGFWTAVAGPVASAAALLRERDLEVLERIELNRQIRKIK
;
A
#
# COMPACT_ATOMS: atom_id res chain seq x y z
N MET A 1 -29.58 0.01 -0.30
CA MET A 1 -29.05 -1.33 -0.62
C MET A 1 -27.59 -1.31 -1.07
N PHE A 2 -27.24 -0.57 -2.12
CA PHE A 2 -25.86 -0.58 -2.67
C PHE A 2 -24.78 -0.12 -1.67
N ARG A 3 -25.05 0.91 -0.85
CA ARG A 3 -24.13 1.37 0.22
C ARG A 3 -23.81 0.26 1.23
N THR A 4 -24.83 -0.43 1.73
CA THR A 4 -24.68 -1.53 2.71
C THR A 4 -23.86 -2.67 2.12
N ILE A 5 -24.11 -3.03 0.86
CA ILE A 5 -23.35 -4.08 0.15
C ILE A 5 -21.87 -3.66 0.00
N ALA A 6 -21.61 -2.42 -0.41
CA ALA A 6 -20.24 -1.91 -0.54
C ALA A 6 -19.49 -1.94 0.80
N ILE A 7 -20.11 -1.47 1.88
CA ILE A 7 -19.52 -1.53 3.24
C ILE A 7 -19.24 -2.98 3.65
N ALA A 8 -20.21 -3.88 3.46
CA ALA A 8 -20.04 -5.29 3.82
C ALA A 8 -18.88 -5.95 3.04
N LEU A 9 -18.79 -5.72 1.73
CA LEU A 9 -17.70 -6.23 0.90
C LEU A 9 -16.34 -5.65 1.30
N ILE A 10 -16.26 -4.33 1.55
CA ILE A 10 -15.05 -3.67 2.03
C ILE A 10 -14.61 -4.26 3.37
N LEU A 11 -15.50 -4.35 4.36
CA LEU A 11 -15.16 -4.90 5.69
C LEU A 11 -14.85 -6.40 5.64
N SER A 12 -15.43 -7.14 4.70
CA SER A 12 -15.07 -8.54 4.46
C SER A 12 -13.60 -8.68 4.04
N CYS A 13 -13.05 -7.70 3.31
CA CYS A 13 -11.61 -7.67 2.99
C CYS A 13 -10.76 -7.54 4.26
N ALA A 14 -11.16 -6.74 5.24
CA ALA A 14 -10.45 -6.64 6.52
C ALA A 14 -10.52 -7.93 7.33
N LEU A 15 -11.67 -8.62 7.33
CA LEU A 15 -11.81 -9.90 8.01
C LEU A 15 -10.94 -10.98 7.36
N VAL A 16 -11.02 -11.13 6.04
CA VAL A 16 -10.26 -12.14 5.29
C VAL A 16 -8.76 -11.85 5.37
N GLY A 17 -8.34 -10.60 5.15
CA GLY A 17 -6.94 -10.20 5.22
C GLY A 17 -6.37 -10.25 6.64
N GLY A 18 -7.15 -9.82 7.63
CA GLY A 18 -6.77 -9.94 9.04
C GLY A 18 -6.62 -11.40 9.49
N TYR A 19 -7.49 -12.29 9.00
CA TYR A 19 -7.34 -13.72 9.22
C TYR A 19 -6.09 -14.27 8.49
N GLY A 20 -6.00 -14.06 7.17
CA GLY A 20 -4.95 -14.61 6.32
C GLY A 20 -3.53 -14.07 6.58
N GLY A 21 -3.43 -12.83 7.06
CA GLY A 21 -2.19 -12.18 7.47
C GLY A 21 -1.92 -12.35 8.96
N MET A 22 -2.64 -11.60 9.80
CA MET A 22 -2.35 -11.48 11.23
C MET A 22 -2.62 -12.75 12.03
N TYR A 23 -3.84 -13.31 11.95
CA TYR A 23 -4.20 -14.47 12.77
C TYR A 23 -3.35 -15.69 12.43
N LEU A 24 -3.15 -15.98 11.14
CA LEU A 24 -2.28 -17.09 10.71
C LEU A 24 -0.82 -16.87 11.13
N ALA A 25 -0.27 -15.66 11.00
CA ALA A 25 1.10 -15.38 11.45
C ALA A 25 1.26 -15.54 12.99
N VAL A 26 0.25 -15.15 13.78
CA VAL A 26 0.23 -15.43 15.23
C VAL A 26 0.15 -16.93 15.50
N ARG A 27 -0.77 -17.64 14.84
CA ARG A 27 -0.92 -19.10 15.00
C ARG A 27 0.34 -19.87 14.62
N HIS A 28 1.10 -19.37 13.65
CA HIS A 28 2.38 -19.95 13.24
C HIS A 28 3.53 -19.65 14.22
N GLY A 29 3.29 -18.88 15.27
CA GLY A 29 4.31 -18.49 16.25
C GLY A 29 5.36 -17.54 15.68
N PHE A 30 5.11 -16.90 14.54
CA PHE A 30 6.07 -15.96 13.93
C PHE A 30 6.32 -14.76 14.84
N PHE A 31 5.24 -14.12 15.31
CA PHE A 31 5.34 -12.97 16.22
C PHE A 31 5.98 -13.35 17.55
N ASP A 32 5.70 -14.56 18.05
CA ASP A 32 6.33 -15.09 19.27
C ASP A 32 7.81 -15.35 19.05
N ALA A 33 8.20 -15.93 17.91
CA ALA A 33 9.60 -16.17 17.56
C ALA A 33 10.38 -14.86 17.46
N VAL A 34 9.81 -13.83 16.79
CA VAL A 34 10.43 -12.51 16.73
C VAL A 34 10.53 -11.91 18.13
N LYS A 35 9.46 -11.91 18.92
CA LYS A 35 9.43 -11.34 20.28
C LYS A 35 10.41 -12.01 21.25
N ILE A 36 10.51 -13.34 21.21
CA ILE A 36 11.50 -14.08 21.99
C ILE A 36 12.91 -13.63 21.59
N CYS A 37 13.17 -13.47 20.30
CA CYS A 37 14.46 -13.05 19.80
C CYS A 37 14.78 -11.56 20.00
N THR A 38 13.78 -10.69 20.11
CA THR A 38 13.99 -9.24 20.26
C THR A 38 14.05 -8.77 21.71
N THR A 39 13.50 -9.53 22.65
CA THR A 39 13.49 -9.12 24.07
C THR A 39 14.85 -9.34 24.77
N LYS A 40 15.27 -8.39 25.61
CA LYS A 40 16.57 -8.41 26.34
C LYS A 40 16.85 -9.70 27.12
N LYS A 41 15.81 -10.42 27.57
CA LYS A 41 15.93 -11.65 28.37
C LYS A 41 16.51 -12.84 27.59
N SER A 42 16.51 -12.82 26.25
CA SER A 42 16.97 -13.94 25.42
C SER A 42 18.40 -13.80 24.90
N MET A 43 19.15 -12.76 25.29
CA MET A 43 20.56 -12.57 24.88
C MET A 43 21.47 -13.76 25.28
N TRP A 44 21.02 -14.60 26.22
CA TRP A 44 21.67 -15.82 26.68
C TRP A 44 21.19 -17.12 25.97
N LEU A 45 20.14 -17.04 25.13
CA LEU A 45 19.57 -18.16 24.34
C LEU A 45 20.03 -18.14 22.86
N LYS A 46 21.14 -17.45 22.58
CA LYS A 46 21.72 -17.19 21.24
C LYS A 46 21.74 -18.35 20.23
N PRO A 47 21.99 -19.64 20.56
CA PRO A 47 22.06 -20.66 19.52
C PRO A 47 20.71 -21.00 18.84
N ARG A 48 19.59 -20.41 19.28
CA ARG A 48 18.25 -20.71 18.75
C ARG A 48 17.55 -19.53 18.07
N CYS A 49 18.22 -18.41 17.83
CA CYS A 49 17.59 -17.25 17.20
C CYS A 49 18.03 -17.11 15.73
N VAL A 50 17.14 -17.38 14.78
CA VAL A 50 17.41 -17.34 13.32
C VAL A 50 16.77 -16.10 12.68
N LEU A 51 16.86 -14.97 13.38
CA LEU A 51 16.39 -13.69 12.84
C LEU A 51 17.35 -13.16 11.78
N ALA A 52 16.83 -12.44 10.79
CA ALA A 52 17.63 -11.65 9.86
C ALA A 52 18.54 -10.68 10.62
N ARG A 53 18.13 -10.20 11.81
CA ARG A 53 18.91 -9.27 12.65
C ARG A 53 19.76 -9.97 13.70
N SER A 54 19.75 -11.30 13.75
CA SER A 54 20.54 -12.04 14.75
C SER A 54 22.04 -11.73 14.55
N GLY A 55 22.70 -11.24 15.61
CA GLY A 55 24.13 -10.91 15.57
C GLY A 55 24.52 -9.56 16.21
N PRO A 56 25.76 -9.07 15.97
CA PRO A 56 26.29 -7.85 16.58
C PRO A 56 25.60 -6.55 16.11
N THR A 57 24.74 -6.63 15.09
CA THR A 57 23.98 -5.50 14.54
C THR A 57 22.64 -5.29 15.24
N TYR A 58 22.23 -6.22 16.11
CA TYR A 58 20.99 -6.14 16.88
C TYR A 58 21.02 -5.01 17.91
N ARG A 59 20.01 -4.14 17.88
CA ARG A 59 19.80 -3.08 18.88
C ARG A 59 18.47 -3.32 19.62
N PRO A 60 18.48 -3.61 20.94
CA PRO A 60 17.26 -3.83 21.73
C PRO A 60 16.57 -2.54 22.16
N VAL A 61 17.24 -1.39 22.07
CA VAL A 61 16.76 -0.12 22.62
C VAL A 61 16.88 0.95 21.56
N TYR A 62 15.76 1.62 21.28
CA TYR A 62 15.67 2.70 20.29
C TYR A 62 15.23 4.00 20.95
N THR A 63 14.15 3.93 21.72
CA THR A 63 13.50 5.06 22.40
C THR A 63 13.67 5.00 23.92
N GLY A 64 14.00 3.82 24.47
CA GLY A 64 14.05 3.60 25.92
C GLY A 64 12.71 3.19 26.53
N VAL A 65 11.61 3.23 25.76
CA VAL A 65 10.29 2.76 26.18
C VAL A 65 10.10 1.32 25.69
N PRO A 66 10.02 0.30 26.58
CA PRO A 66 10.04 -1.10 26.17
C PRO A 66 8.96 -1.49 25.15
N SER A 67 7.72 -1.02 25.32
CA SER A 67 6.62 -1.33 24.40
C SER A 67 6.83 -0.77 22.99
N ILE A 68 7.43 0.43 22.89
CA ILE A 68 7.75 1.06 21.61
C ILE A 68 8.93 0.33 20.97
N ASP A 69 9.97 0.05 21.75
CA ASP A 69 11.18 -0.63 21.26
C ASP A 69 10.89 -2.06 20.78
N ASP A 70 10.01 -2.79 21.48
CA ASP A 70 9.55 -4.12 21.07
C ASP A 70 8.76 -4.05 19.75
N THR A 71 7.88 -3.05 19.60
CA THR A 71 7.07 -2.84 18.38
C THR A 71 7.95 -2.47 17.19
N VAL A 72 8.88 -1.53 17.37
CA VAL A 72 9.86 -1.16 16.34
C VAL A 72 10.71 -2.37 15.99
N GLY A 73 11.22 -3.10 16.99
CA GLY A 73 12.02 -4.30 16.78
C GLY A 73 11.30 -5.37 15.96
N LEU A 74 9.99 -5.55 16.18
CA LEU A 74 9.14 -6.45 15.40
C LEU A 74 9.01 -5.98 13.94
N LEU A 75 8.68 -4.70 13.71
CA LEU A 75 8.51 -4.16 12.36
C LEU A 75 9.82 -4.25 11.55
N LEU A 76 10.94 -3.89 12.16
CA LEU A 76 12.25 -3.97 11.49
C LEU A 76 12.58 -5.40 11.09
N GLU A 77 12.30 -6.36 11.96
CA GLU A 77 12.55 -7.77 11.66
C GLU A 77 11.63 -8.29 10.56
N PHE A 78 10.33 -7.98 10.66
CA PHE A 78 9.33 -8.38 9.67
C PHE A 78 9.73 -7.96 8.25
N PHE A 79 10.12 -6.69 8.06
CA PHE A 79 10.54 -6.19 6.76
C PHE A 79 11.96 -6.58 6.37
N ALA A 80 12.85 -6.92 7.31
CA ALA A 80 14.18 -7.41 6.96
C ALA A 80 14.13 -8.85 6.43
N VAL A 81 13.33 -9.71 7.07
CA VAL A 81 13.17 -11.11 6.69
C VAL A 81 12.62 -11.26 5.26
N SER A 82 11.75 -10.34 4.81
CA SER A 82 11.22 -10.37 3.44
C SER A 82 12.26 -10.06 2.36
N ILE A 83 13.33 -9.32 2.70
CA ILE A 83 14.25 -8.74 1.72
C ILE A 83 15.67 -9.35 1.82
N VAL A 84 15.99 -10.07 2.89
CA VAL A 84 17.29 -10.77 3.01
C VAL A 84 17.39 -11.98 2.06
N ASN A 85 18.58 -12.14 1.47
CA ASN A 85 19.00 -13.37 0.80
C ASN A 85 19.59 -14.33 1.84
N TYR A 86 19.03 -15.53 1.94
CA TYR A 86 19.52 -16.58 2.83
C TYR A 86 20.43 -17.61 2.13
N GLY A 87 20.69 -17.43 0.83
CA GLY A 87 21.60 -18.24 0.03
C GLY A 87 22.67 -17.38 -0.65
N GLN A 88 23.55 -18.03 -1.43
CA GLN A 88 24.57 -17.32 -2.23
C GLN A 88 23.95 -16.61 -3.45
N ASP A 89 22.81 -17.10 -3.94
CA ASP A 89 22.10 -16.53 -5.09
C ASP A 89 21.03 -15.52 -4.68
N ILE A 90 20.74 -14.59 -5.60
CA ILE A 90 19.66 -13.62 -5.47
C ILE A 90 18.31 -14.34 -5.57
N ASP A 91 17.45 -14.14 -4.57
CA ASP A 91 16.06 -14.62 -4.63
C ASP A 91 15.20 -13.68 -5.51
N TRP A 92 15.30 -13.86 -6.82
CA TRP A 92 14.56 -13.08 -7.80
C TRP A 92 13.04 -13.18 -7.62
N GLN A 93 12.52 -14.33 -7.16
CA GLN A 93 11.08 -14.48 -6.92
C GLN A 93 10.62 -13.60 -5.76
N GLY A 94 11.35 -13.63 -4.64
CA GLY A 94 11.10 -12.77 -3.48
C GLY A 94 11.21 -11.29 -3.84
N VAL A 95 12.31 -10.89 -4.49
CA VAL A 95 12.55 -9.47 -4.88
C VAL A 95 11.42 -8.93 -5.76
N LEU A 96 11.06 -9.65 -6.82
CA LEU A 96 9.99 -9.23 -7.73
C LEU A 96 8.62 -9.19 -7.03
N THR A 97 8.32 -10.19 -6.19
CA THR A 97 7.06 -10.25 -5.44
C THR A 97 6.92 -9.06 -4.49
N MET A 98 7.95 -8.78 -3.70
CA MET A 98 7.96 -7.69 -2.73
C MET A 98 7.93 -6.33 -3.42
N SER A 99 8.71 -6.16 -4.48
CA SER A 99 8.74 -4.92 -5.28
C SER A 99 7.36 -4.63 -5.89
N TYR A 100 6.71 -5.66 -6.44
CA TYR A 100 5.37 -5.55 -6.99
C TYR A 100 4.35 -5.14 -5.91
N MET A 101 4.37 -5.80 -4.75
CA MET A 101 3.46 -5.49 -3.63
C MET A 101 3.67 -4.09 -3.08
N ALA A 102 4.92 -3.68 -2.90
CA ALA A 102 5.28 -2.33 -2.50
C ALA A 102 4.78 -1.29 -3.53
N ALA A 103 4.92 -1.55 -4.82
CA ALA A 103 4.42 -0.64 -5.84
C ALA A 103 2.90 -0.50 -5.80
N GLN A 104 2.16 -1.61 -5.67
CA GLN A 104 0.70 -1.56 -5.52
C GLN A 104 0.32 -0.78 -4.24
N PHE A 105 0.96 -1.04 -3.11
CA PHE A 105 0.74 -0.29 -1.87
C PHE A 105 0.99 1.21 -2.04
N GLY A 106 2.07 1.62 -2.70
CA GLY A 106 2.36 3.04 -2.95
C GLY A 106 1.29 3.72 -3.80
N GLY A 107 0.72 3.01 -4.78
CA GLY A 107 -0.42 3.50 -5.55
C GLY A 107 -1.68 3.66 -4.69
N LEU A 108 -1.99 2.69 -3.82
CA LEU A 108 -3.12 2.76 -2.87
C LEU A 108 -2.96 3.95 -1.91
N TRP A 109 -1.75 4.11 -1.37
CA TRP A 109 -1.40 5.21 -0.49
C TRP A 109 -1.62 6.56 -1.18
N SER A 110 -1.20 6.70 -2.43
CA SER A 110 -1.39 7.93 -3.21
C SER A 110 -2.88 8.25 -3.42
N LEU A 111 -3.72 7.25 -3.67
CA LEU A 111 -5.17 7.42 -3.77
C LEU A 111 -5.80 7.83 -2.42
N MET A 112 -5.37 7.21 -1.32
CA MET A 112 -5.81 7.58 0.03
C MET A 112 -5.41 9.01 0.39
N ALA A 113 -4.17 9.39 0.07
CA ALA A 113 -3.64 10.73 0.28
C ALA A 113 -4.45 11.77 -0.52
N LEU A 114 -4.72 11.51 -1.80
CA LEU A 114 -5.55 12.38 -2.64
C LEU A 114 -6.97 12.54 -2.06
N GLU A 115 -7.58 11.44 -1.61
CA GLU A 115 -8.91 11.48 -0.99
C GLU A 115 -8.90 12.30 0.32
N GLY A 116 -7.85 12.18 1.14
CA GLY A 116 -7.70 12.98 2.35
C GLY A 116 -7.55 14.49 2.10
N LEU A 117 -7.05 14.88 0.93
CA LEU A 117 -6.88 16.28 0.51
C LEU A 117 -8.16 16.92 -0.07
N ARG A 118 -9.24 16.15 -0.27
CA ARG A 118 -10.52 16.69 -0.77
C ARG A 118 -11.06 17.74 0.19
N LYS A 119 -11.65 18.81 -0.35
CA LYS A 119 -12.23 19.90 0.45
C LYS A 119 -13.24 19.41 1.47
N LYS A 120 -14.11 18.46 1.10
CA LYS A 120 -15.07 17.83 2.02
C LYS A 120 -14.41 17.12 3.21
N ASN A 121 -13.23 16.54 3.01
CA ASN A 121 -12.53 15.76 4.02
C ASN A 121 -11.66 16.62 4.94
N ARG A 122 -11.53 17.92 4.66
CA ARG A 122 -10.72 18.85 5.44
C ARG A 122 -11.17 18.89 6.90
N ARG A 123 -10.23 18.72 7.84
CA ARG A 123 -10.46 18.67 9.30
C ARG A 123 -11.34 17.50 9.77
N THR A 124 -11.55 16.49 8.92
CA THR A 124 -12.19 15.23 9.32
C THR A 124 -11.14 14.15 9.54
N VAL A 125 -11.54 13.00 10.09
CA VAL A 125 -10.69 11.81 10.23
C VAL A 125 -10.03 11.36 8.92
N PHE A 126 -10.61 11.68 7.76
CA PHE A 126 -10.08 11.31 6.45
C PHE A 126 -8.86 12.14 6.05
N SER A 127 -8.73 13.37 6.57
CA SER A 127 -7.57 14.23 6.27
C SER A 127 -6.29 13.84 7.02
N TYR A 128 -6.40 13.04 8.08
CA TYR A 128 -5.26 12.54 8.87
C TYR A 128 -4.66 11.27 8.27
N THR A 129 -4.29 11.32 6.98
CA THR A 129 -3.81 10.16 6.22
C THR A 129 -2.53 9.57 6.82
N GLY A 130 -1.61 10.40 7.33
CA GLY A 130 -0.43 9.94 8.06
C GLY A 130 -0.76 9.08 9.28
N SER A 131 -1.80 9.44 10.05
CA SER A 131 -2.27 8.64 11.19
C SER A 131 -2.86 7.31 10.75
N TRP A 132 -3.64 7.29 9.66
CA TRP A 132 -4.15 6.05 9.06
C TRP A 132 -3.03 5.14 8.54
N GLY A 133 -1.99 5.73 7.94
CA GLY A 133 -0.82 4.97 7.52
C GLY A 133 -0.03 4.40 8.70
N MET A 134 0.12 5.16 9.79
CA MET A 134 0.73 4.63 11.02
C MET A 134 -0.11 3.52 11.65
N LEU A 135 -1.45 3.66 11.67
CA LEU A 135 -2.33 2.57 12.07
C LEU A 135 -2.10 1.35 11.17
N GLY A 136 -2.00 1.55 9.86
CA GLY A 136 -1.66 0.51 8.88
C GLY A 136 -0.33 -0.18 9.16
N GLN A 137 0.71 0.55 9.60
CA GLN A 137 1.98 -0.07 10.02
C GLN A 137 1.82 -0.90 11.30
N LEU A 138 1.01 -0.44 12.25
CA LEU A 138 0.86 -1.08 13.56
C LEU A 138 -0.05 -2.31 13.55
N VAL A 139 -1.14 -2.28 12.78
CA VAL A 139 -2.09 -3.41 12.70
C VAL A 139 -1.98 -4.20 11.41
N THR A 140 -1.72 -3.53 10.27
CA THR A 140 -1.71 -3.99 8.85
C THR A 140 -2.63 -3.12 7.97
N ILE A 141 -2.24 -2.88 6.70
CA ILE A 141 -3.04 -2.03 5.81
C ILE A 141 -4.37 -2.69 5.42
N THR A 142 -4.42 -4.02 5.38
CA THR A 142 -5.64 -4.77 5.08
C THR A 142 -6.73 -4.62 6.13
N ILE A 143 -6.39 -4.16 7.34
CA ILE A 143 -7.40 -3.77 8.35
C ILE A 143 -7.64 -2.27 8.29
N ALA A 144 -6.57 -1.47 8.30
CA ALA A 144 -6.70 -0.01 8.39
C ALA A 144 -7.39 0.60 7.15
N ALA A 145 -7.01 0.19 5.94
CA ALA A 145 -7.58 0.75 4.71
C ALA A 145 -9.07 0.41 4.53
N PRO A 146 -9.54 -0.84 4.69
CA PRO A 146 -10.96 -1.10 4.55
C PRO A 146 -11.82 -0.39 5.60
N ILE A 147 -11.33 -0.20 6.83
CA ILE A 147 -12.04 0.62 7.83
C ILE A 147 -12.13 2.08 7.34
N TYR A 148 -11.01 2.67 6.90
CA TYR A 148 -11.00 4.02 6.31
C TYR A 148 -12.02 4.15 5.16
N LEU A 149 -12.02 3.19 4.23
CA LEU A 149 -12.89 3.21 3.05
C LEU A 149 -14.36 2.96 3.41
N ALA A 150 -14.65 2.06 4.35
CA ALA A 150 -16.01 1.82 4.83
C ALA A 150 -16.59 3.05 5.53
N LEU A 151 -15.79 3.74 6.34
CA LEU A 151 -16.17 5.03 6.92
C LEU A 151 -16.40 6.06 5.82
N ASN A 152 -15.53 6.13 4.80
CA ASN A 152 -15.72 7.06 3.68
C ASN A 152 -17.05 6.77 2.94
N VAL A 153 -17.38 5.50 2.69
CA VAL A 153 -18.68 5.10 2.11
C VAL A 153 -19.86 5.49 3.01
N LEU A 154 -19.72 5.32 4.33
CA LEU A 154 -20.76 5.65 5.31
C LEU A 154 -21.10 7.15 5.29
N TYR A 155 -20.07 8.00 5.22
CA TYR A 155 -20.17 9.46 5.19
C TYR A 155 -20.21 10.07 3.77
N SER A 156 -20.29 9.24 2.73
CA SER A 156 -20.48 9.69 1.35
C SER A 156 -21.95 10.07 1.10
N PRO A 157 -22.22 11.17 0.38
CA PRO A 157 -23.58 11.51 -0.03
C PRO A 157 -24.11 10.50 -1.04
N ASP A 158 -25.43 10.49 -1.23
CA ASP A 158 -26.12 9.69 -2.27
C ASP A 158 -25.87 10.22 -3.70
N ARG A 159 -25.23 11.38 -3.83
CA ARG A 159 -24.76 11.90 -5.10
C ARG A 159 -23.51 12.72 -4.90
N ALA A 160 -22.43 12.34 -5.58
CA ALA A 160 -21.16 13.06 -5.50
C ALA A 160 -21.32 14.50 -6.04
N GLY A 161 -20.93 15.48 -5.25
CA GLY A 161 -20.92 16.91 -5.58
C GLY A 161 -19.51 17.48 -5.75
N TYR A 162 -19.42 18.80 -5.89
CA TYR A 162 -18.14 19.51 -6.11
C TYR A 162 -17.14 19.25 -4.99
N GLU A 163 -17.59 19.31 -3.74
CA GLU A 163 -16.72 19.23 -2.57
C GLU A 163 -16.13 17.83 -2.36
N ASP A 164 -16.78 16.79 -2.92
CA ASP A 164 -16.29 15.41 -2.90
C ASP A 164 -15.08 15.20 -3.84
N VAL A 165 -14.87 16.08 -4.83
CA VAL A 165 -13.82 15.94 -5.85
C VAL A 165 -12.87 17.13 -5.92
N VAL A 166 -13.19 18.28 -5.34
CA VAL A 166 -12.30 19.44 -5.38
C VAL A 166 -11.12 19.27 -4.41
N VAL A 167 -9.94 19.60 -4.91
CA VAL A 167 -8.66 19.69 -4.19
C VAL A 167 -8.00 21.00 -4.60
N ASP A 168 -7.14 21.56 -3.76
CA ASP A 168 -6.23 22.62 -4.17
C ASP A 168 -5.30 22.08 -5.28
N PRO A 169 -5.21 22.72 -6.46
CA PRO A 169 -4.41 22.18 -7.56
C PRO A 169 -2.92 22.01 -7.21
N THR A 170 -2.36 22.90 -6.39
CA THR A 170 -0.98 22.79 -5.92
C THR A 170 -0.81 21.54 -5.05
N ASP A 171 -1.76 21.25 -4.15
CA ASP A 171 -1.74 20.02 -3.33
C ASP A 171 -1.77 18.76 -4.20
N ALA A 172 -2.56 18.74 -5.27
CA ALA A 172 -2.59 17.64 -6.23
C ALA A 172 -1.28 17.54 -7.03
N ASP A 173 -0.71 18.65 -7.49
CA ASP A 173 0.52 18.67 -8.29
C ASP A 173 1.75 18.16 -7.52
N ILE A 174 1.84 18.47 -6.23
CA ILE A 174 2.98 18.06 -5.39
C ILE A 174 2.86 16.62 -4.86
N LEU A 175 1.67 16.02 -4.91
CA LEU A 175 1.41 14.71 -4.32
C LEU A 175 2.29 13.57 -4.91
N PRO A 176 2.52 13.48 -6.24
CA PRO A 176 3.48 12.53 -6.81
C PRO A 176 4.91 12.70 -6.28
N TRP A 177 5.36 13.94 -6.11
CA TRP A 177 6.69 14.25 -5.59
C TRP A 177 6.85 13.83 -4.12
N ILE A 178 5.85 14.16 -3.29
CA ILE A 178 5.86 13.78 -1.88
C ILE A 178 5.80 12.26 -1.74
N SER A 179 4.96 11.58 -2.52
CA SER A 179 4.89 10.11 -2.57
C SER A 179 6.24 9.51 -2.99
N THR A 180 6.92 10.14 -3.94
CA THR A 180 8.24 9.68 -4.40
C THR A 180 9.29 9.81 -3.30
N MET A 181 9.38 10.97 -2.64
CA MET A 181 10.39 11.25 -1.62
C MET A 181 10.16 10.49 -0.31
N SER A 182 8.91 10.43 0.15
CA SER A 182 8.60 9.79 1.44
C SER A 182 8.50 8.27 1.33
N TYR A 183 8.05 7.73 0.20
CA TYR A 183 7.74 6.32 0.07
C TYR A 183 8.58 5.60 -0.99
N ILE A 184 8.55 6.04 -2.26
CA ILE A 184 9.16 5.28 -3.36
C ILE A 184 10.66 5.18 -3.19
N VAL A 185 11.36 6.31 -3.00
CA VAL A 185 12.82 6.33 -2.86
C VAL A 185 13.29 5.49 -1.67
N PRO A 186 12.74 5.66 -0.45
CA PRO A 186 13.06 4.78 0.67
C PRO A 186 12.78 3.29 0.39
N SER A 187 11.70 2.96 -0.31
CA SER A 187 11.36 1.57 -0.66
C SER A 187 12.36 0.95 -1.64
N LEU A 188 12.90 1.74 -2.59
CA LEU A 188 13.96 1.28 -3.49
C LEU A 188 15.25 0.96 -2.73
N PHE A 189 15.61 1.82 -1.76
CA PHE A 189 16.76 1.57 -0.90
C PHE A 189 16.62 0.29 -0.08
N MET A 190 15.39 -0.06 0.34
CA MET A 190 15.14 -1.30 1.06
C MET A 190 15.48 -2.55 0.24
N ILE A 191 15.44 -2.51 -1.10
CA ILE A 191 15.70 -3.67 -1.98
C ILE A 191 17.21 -3.91 -2.21
N LEU A 192 18.05 -2.88 -2.10
CA LEU A 192 19.49 -2.96 -2.37
C LEU A 192 20.25 -4.08 -1.61
N PRO A 193 19.91 -4.44 -0.36
CA PRO A 193 20.49 -5.60 0.33
C PRO A 193 20.23 -6.93 -0.39
N SER A 194 19.07 -7.12 -1.03
CA SER A 194 18.81 -8.32 -1.86
C SER A 194 19.69 -8.39 -3.11
N LEU A 195 20.32 -7.27 -3.48
CA LEU A 195 21.25 -7.19 -4.61
C LEU A 195 22.71 -7.29 -4.16
N GLY A 196 22.96 -7.50 -2.85
CA GLY A 196 24.32 -7.57 -2.29
C GLY A 196 25.03 -6.22 -2.21
N ILE A 197 24.31 -5.11 -2.40
CA ILE A 197 24.90 -3.75 -2.43
C ILE A 197 25.12 -3.19 -1.02
N LEU A 198 24.20 -3.50 -0.08
CA LEU A 198 24.23 -2.97 1.28
C LEU A 198 24.46 -4.07 2.31
N SER A 199 25.19 -3.72 3.38
CA SER A 199 25.40 -4.59 4.53
C SER A 199 24.09 -4.81 5.32
N PRO A 200 24.01 -5.89 6.13
CA PRO A 200 22.85 -6.12 7.00
C PRO A 200 22.56 -4.95 7.93
N ARG A 201 23.59 -4.25 8.44
CA ARG A 201 23.42 -3.09 9.31
C ARG A 201 22.75 -1.93 8.59
N GLU A 202 23.18 -1.64 7.37
CA GLU A 202 22.61 -0.56 6.54
C GLU A 202 21.16 -0.86 6.18
N ASN A 203 20.84 -2.12 5.88
CA ASN A 203 19.47 -2.57 5.66
C ASN A 203 18.54 -2.16 6.80
N TYR A 204 18.90 -2.47 8.06
CA TYR A 204 18.07 -2.10 9.21
C TYR A 204 17.87 -0.61 9.39
N ILE A 205 18.90 0.19 9.10
CA ILE A 205 18.79 1.66 9.18
C ILE A 205 17.79 2.15 8.14
N ILE A 206 17.86 1.64 6.91
CA ILE A 206 16.95 2.02 5.84
C ILE A 206 15.51 1.61 6.17
N ILE A 207 15.31 0.37 6.64
CA ILE A 207 13.98 -0.08 7.07
C ILE A 207 13.45 0.81 8.20
N ALA A 208 14.29 1.17 9.17
CA ALA A 208 13.89 2.06 10.27
C ALA A 208 13.50 3.46 9.80
N LEU A 209 14.23 4.02 8.81
CA LEU A 209 13.89 5.30 8.19
C LEU A 209 12.60 5.21 7.36
N TRP A 210 12.30 4.04 6.79
CA TRP A 210 11.08 3.79 6.04
C TRP A 210 9.84 3.60 6.93
N GLN A 211 9.97 3.02 8.13
CA GLN A 211 8.81 2.76 9.02
C GLN A 211 7.89 3.98 9.22
N PRO A 212 8.39 5.19 9.54
CA PRO A 212 7.55 6.38 9.73
C PRO A 212 7.17 7.07 8.41
N PHE A 213 7.31 6.44 7.23
CA PHE A 213 6.99 7.07 5.95
C PHE A 213 5.61 7.75 5.90
N PRO A 214 4.53 7.24 6.54
CA PRO A 214 3.23 7.92 6.51
C PRO A 214 3.28 9.30 7.17
N LEU A 215 4.03 9.42 8.26
CA LEU A 215 4.25 10.68 8.96
C LEU A 215 5.19 11.59 8.17
N LEU A 216 6.25 11.03 7.56
CA LEU A 216 7.13 11.78 6.66
C LEU A 216 6.36 12.34 5.47
N HIS A 217 5.43 11.57 4.89
CA HIS A 217 4.55 12.04 3.82
C HIS A 217 3.71 13.24 4.27
N SER A 218 3.06 13.15 5.44
CA SER A 218 2.31 14.27 6.02
C SER A 218 3.19 15.46 6.39
N LEU A 219 4.43 15.25 6.81
CA LEU A 219 5.40 16.29 7.16
C LEU A 219 5.94 17.01 5.91
N PHE A 220 6.29 16.26 4.87
CA PHE A 220 6.83 16.82 3.62
C PHE A 220 5.78 17.63 2.87
N HIS A 221 4.49 17.31 2.99
CA HIS A 221 3.44 18.02 2.29
C HIS A 221 3.44 19.55 2.51
N PRO A 222 3.31 20.09 3.75
CA PRO A 222 3.38 21.53 3.96
C PRO A 222 4.75 22.13 3.62
N LEU A 223 5.85 21.38 3.75
CA LEU A 223 7.20 21.86 3.41
C LEU A 223 7.35 22.08 1.90
N VAL A 224 6.98 21.08 1.10
CA VAL A 224 7.03 21.15 -0.36
C VAL A 224 6.04 22.18 -0.88
N LYS A 225 4.82 22.25 -0.31
CA LYS A 225 3.82 23.26 -0.70
C LYS A 225 4.37 24.68 -0.54
N LYS A 226 5.02 24.96 0.60
CA LYS A 226 5.63 26.28 0.88
C LYS A 226 6.74 26.64 -0.11
N LEU A 227 7.47 25.66 -0.63
CA LEU A 227 8.52 25.87 -1.62
C LEU A 227 7.97 26.13 -3.03
N VAL A 228 6.86 25.49 -3.40
CA VAL A 228 6.26 25.58 -4.76
C VAL A 228 5.32 26.78 -4.91
N ASP A 229 4.60 27.16 -3.86
CA ASP A 229 3.66 28.29 -3.87
C ASP A 229 3.83 29.17 -2.62
N PRO A 230 4.87 30.03 -2.60
CA PRO A 230 5.13 30.91 -1.46
C PRO A 230 4.09 32.03 -1.31
N ASP A 231 3.44 32.44 -2.42
CA ASP A 231 2.62 33.66 -2.49
C ASP A 231 1.10 33.41 -2.36
N LYS A 232 0.64 32.15 -2.28
CA LYS A 232 -0.77 31.75 -2.10
C LYS A 232 -1.75 32.42 -3.07
N LYS A 233 -1.33 32.72 -4.30
CA LYS A 233 -2.24 33.38 -5.26
C LYS A 233 -3.24 32.35 -5.80
N PRO A 234 -4.55 32.55 -5.63
CA PRO A 234 -5.53 31.59 -6.08
C PRO A 234 -5.53 31.53 -7.62
N LYS A 235 -5.11 30.38 -8.16
CA LYS A 235 -5.33 29.99 -9.56
C LYS A 235 -6.33 28.83 -9.63
N GLU A 236 -7.44 28.95 -8.90
CA GLU A 236 -8.50 27.93 -8.89
C GLU A 236 -9.43 28.11 -10.09
N THR A 237 -8.99 27.65 -11.26
CA THR A 237 -9.90 27.36 -12.37
C THR A 237 -10.23 25.87 -12.39
N THR A 238 -11.45 25.52 -12.83
CA THR A 238 -11.85 24.12 -13.04
C THR A 238 -10.84 23.41 -13.96
N ASP A 239 -10.35 24.09 -15.00
CA ASP A 239 -9.36 23.56 -15.93
C ASP A 239 -8.03 23.22 -15.26
N ARG A 240 -7.53 24.12 -14.40
CA ARG A 240 -6.27 23.86 -13.67
C ARG A 240 -6.41 22.65 -12.76
N LEU A 241 -7.52 22.55 -12.04
CA LEU A 241 -7.81 21.39 -11.20
C LEU A 241 -7.86 20.09 -12.00
N LEU A 242 -8.52 20.09 -13.17
CA LEU A 242 -8.60 18.90 -14.03
C LEU A 242 -7.23 18.41 -14.48
N VAL A 243 -6.33 19.34 -14.84
CA VAL A 243 -4.95 19.01 -15.21
C VAL A 243 -4.21 18.38 -14.03
N SER A 244 -4.28 18.99 -12.85
CA SER A 244 -3.61 18.51 -11.65
C SER A 244 -4.11 17.12 -11.22
N LEU A 245 -5.43 16.90 -11.19
CA LEU A 245 -6.01 15.59 -10.88
C LEU A 245 -5.62 14.52 -11.91
N ARG A 246 -5.61 14.86 -13.21
CA ARG A 246 -5.11 13.95 -14.26
C ARG A 246 -3.66 13.55 -14.00
N GLY A 247 -2.82 14.50 -13.57
CA GLY A 247 -1.43 14.23 -13.18
C GLY A 247 -1.31 13.17 -12.09
N VAL A 248 -2.08 13.31 -11.00
CA VAL A 248 -2.07 12.35 -9.88
C VAL A 248 -2.52 10.96 -10.33
N TYR A 249 -3.65 10.86 -11.03
CA TYR A 249 -4.14 9.56 -11.49
C TYR A 249 -3.20 8.91 -12.51
N HIS A 250 -2.60 9.71 -13.40
CA HIS A 250 -1.62 9.23 -14.35
C HIS A 250 -0.38 8.69 -13.65
N PHE A 251 0.13 9.40 -12.63
CA PHE A 251 1.22 8.92 -11.78
C PHE A 251 0.89 7.56 -11.15
N VAL A 252 -0.28 7.40 -10.51
CA VAL A 252 -0.67 6.13 -9.89
C VAL A 252 -0.77 5.00 -10.91
N MET A 253 -1.39 5.25 -12.07
CA MET A 253 -1.54 4.25 -13.14
C MET A 253 -0.19 3.85 -13.74
N VAL A 254 0.72 4.81 -14.01
CA VAL A 254 2.05 4.54 -14.54
C VAL A 254 2.90 3.81 -13.51
N PHE A 255 2.92 4.27 -12.26
CA PHE A 255 3.70 3.64 -11.20
C PHE A 255 3.28 2.18 -10.98
N SER A 256 1.98 1.93 -10.86
CA SER A 256 1.43 0.58 -10.71
C SER A 256 1.65 -0.26 -11.98
N GLY A 257 1.46 0.36 -13.15
CA GLY A 257 1.57 -0.29 -14.45
C GLY A 257 3.00 -0.68 -14.82
N VAL A 258 3.99 0.15 -14.51
CA VAL A 258 5.42 -0.18 -14.69
C VAL A 258 5.77 -1.37 -13.81
N ALA A 259 5.39 -1.37 -12.53
CA ALA A 259 5.66 -2.51 -11.64
C ALA A 259 4.96 -3.79 -12.11
N HIS A 260 3.71 -3.69 -12.57
CA HIS A 260 2.95 -4.82 -13.13
C HIS A 260 3.59 -5.35 -14.42
N GLY A 261 3.96 -4.45 -15.33
CA GLY A 261 4.63 -4.79 -16.59
C GLY A 261 6.00 -5.42 -16.37
N LEU A 262 6.80 -4.91 -15.43
CA LEU A 262 8.08 -5.53 -15.05
C LEU A 262 7.86 -6.93 -14.50
N MET A 263 6.94 -7.11 -13.56
CA MET A 263 6.60 -8.41 -12.99
C MET A 263 6.18 -9.42 -14.08
N MET A 264 5.20 -9.06 -14.91
CA MET A 264 4.68 -9.96 -15.95
C MET A 264 5.70 -10.20 -17.05
N GLY A 265 6.40 -9.15 -17.49
CA GLY A 265 7.46 -9.21 -18.48
C GLY A 265 8.58 -10.15 -18.05
N THR A 266 9.08 -10.00 -16.82
CA THR A 266 10.15 -10.88 -16.30
C THR A 266 9.68 -12.33 -16.16
N VAL A 267 8.44 -12.59 -15.74
CA VAL A 267 7.89 -13.96 -15.69
C VAL A 267 7.78 -14.56 -17.09
N ILE A 268 7.32 -13.80 -18.08
CA ILE A 268 7.24 -14.27 -19.48
C ILE A 268 8.64 -14.53 -20.03
N SER A 269 9.57 -13.59 -19.86
CA SER A 269 10.97 -13.73 -20.27
C SER A 269 11.66 -14.95 -19.64
N SER A 270 11.35 -15.27 -18.37
CA SER A 270 11.91 -16.45 -17.71
C SER A 270 11.51 -17.79 -18.33
N LYS A 271 10.40 -17.81 -19.08
CA LYS A 271 9.90 -19.00 -19.77
C LYS A 271 10.40 -19.09 -21.21
N THR A 272 10.78 -17.96 -21.81
CA THR A 272 11.18 -17.88 -23.22
C THR A 272 12.70 -17.84 -23.40
N LEU A 273 13.44 -17.30 -22.42
CA LEU A 273 14.90 -17.18 -22.46
C LEU A 273 15.55 -18.28 -21.64
N SER A 274 16.43 -19.07 -22.27
CA SER A 274 17.13 -20.20 -21.63
C SER A 274 18.04 -19.83 -20.46
N ASN A 275 18.46 -18.57 -20.38
CA ASN A 275 19.46 -18.09 -19.41
C ASN A 275 18.84 -17.42 -18.18
N MET A 276 17.52 -17.45 -18.04
CA MET A 276 16.82 -16.87 -16.89
C MET A 276 16.40 -17.97 -15.90
N PRO A 277 16.40 -17.67 -14.59
CA PRO A 277 15.89 -18.61 -13.59
C PRO A 277 14.40 -18.84 -13.84
N GLY A 278 13.95 -20.09 -13.78
CA GLY A 278 12.54 -20.42 -13.98
C GLY A 278 11.65 -19.74 -12.92
N LEU A 279 10.86 -18.74 -13.34
CA LEU A 279 9.93 -18.04 -12.46
C LEU A 279 8.52 -18.60 -12.59
N SER A 280 7.80 -18.62 -11.46
CA SER A 280 6.42 -19.08 -11.42
C SER A 280 5.49 -18.03 -10.85
N LEU A 281 4.54 -17.58 -11.67
CA LEU A 281 3.53 -16.61 -11.27
C LEU A 281 2.70 -17.11 -10.07
N SER A 282 2.36 -18.40 -10.04
CA SER A 282 1.60 -18.98 -8.93
C SER A 282 2.43 -18.96 -7.64
N LYS A 283 3.73 -19.29 -7.71
CA LYS A 283 4.60 -19.20 -6.52
C LYS A 283 4.77 -17.77 -6.02
N MET A 284 4.76 -16.79 -6.91
CA MET A 284 5.00 -15.38 -6.59
C MET A 284 3.74 -14.63 -6.14
N LEU A 285 2.58 -14.92 -6.76
CA LEU A 285 1.35 -14.16 -6.57
C LEU A 285 0.20 -14.96 -5.95
N ALA A 286 0.23 -16.29 -5.90
CA ALA A 286 -0.86 -17.01 -5.24
C ALA A 286 -0.77 -16.79 -3.72
N PRO A 287 -1.82 -16.26 -3.07
CA PRO A 287 -1.91 -16.33 -1.62
C PRO A 287 -2.00 -17.80 -1.20
N THR A 288 -1.48 -18.14 -0.02
CA THR A 288 -1.64 -19.49 0.51
C THR A 288 -3.09 -19.77 0.86
N SER A 289 -3.46 -21.05 0.95
CA SER A 289 -4.82 -21.43 1.33
C SER A 289 -5.20 -20.86 2.71
N LEU A 290 -6.42 -20.33 2.81
CA LEU A 290 -7.00 -19.88 4.09
C LEU A 290 -7.25 -21.05 5.06
N THR A 291 -7.45 -22.25 4.52
CA THR A 291 -7.81 -23.46 5.29
C THR A 291 -6.66 -24.42 5.48
N ASP A 292 -5.63 -24.34 4.63
CA ASP A 292 -4.41 -25.15 4.70
C ASP A 292 -3.18 -24.25 4.47
N PRO A 293 -2.92 -23.31 5.39
CA PRO A 293 -1.72 -22.50 5.30
C PRO A 293 -0.49 -23.39 5.42
N PRO A 294 0.70 -22.99 4.93
CA PRO A 294 1.90 -23.80 5.02
C PRO A 294 2.29 -24.08 6.48
N ILE A 295 1.78 -25.21 7.02
CA ILE A 295 1.87 -25.66 8.42
C ILE A 295 3.22 -26.33 8.73
N ARG A 296 4.07 -26.59 7.72
CA ARG A 296 5.29 -27.43 7.89
C ARG A 296 6.39 -26.79 8.75
N THR A 297 6.21 -25.57 9.24
CA THR A 297 7.19 -24.81 10.02
C THR A 297 6.90 -24.80 11.52
N LEU A 298 5.74 -25.35 11.93
CA LEU A 298 5.17 -25.24 13.28
C LEU A 298 5.76 -26.16 14.36
N MET A 299 6.49 -27.21 14.01
CA MET A 299 6.65 -28.33 14.96
C MET A 299 7.93 -28.29 15.81
N ARG A 300 8.94 -27.47 15.49
CA ARG A 300 10.16 -27.36 16.31
C ARG A 300 10.78 -25.97 16.21
N PRO A 301 10.66 -25.09 17.23
CA PRO A 301 11.52 -23.93 17.30
C PRO A 301 13.00 -24.37 17.28
N PRO A 302 13.86 -23.68 16.52
CA PRO A 302 13.58 -22.43 15.83
C PRO A 302 12.96 -22.57 14.42
N VAL A 303 12.07 -21.65 14.08
CA VAL A 303 11.57 -21.47 12.70
C VAL A 303 12.75 -21.03 11.83
N SER A 304 13.02 -21.77 10.76
CA SER A 304 14.14 -21.44 9.85
C SER A 304 13.94 -20.07 9.19
N ALA A 305 15.04 -19.43 8.80
CA ALA A 305 14.99 -18.11 8.15
C ALA A 305 14.16 -18.13 6.85
N LEU A 306 14.27 -19.21 6.07
CA LEU A 306 13.46 -19.43 4.86
C LEU A 306 11.96 -19.55 5.19
N ALA A 307 11.62 -20.30 6.23
CA ALA A 307 10.24 -20.43 6.71
C ALA A 307 9.66 -19.07 7.16
N GLN A 308 10.45 -18.25 7.85
CA GLN A 308 10.01 -16.90 8.24
C GLN A 308 9.75 -16.03 7.00
N LYS A 309 10.61 -16.11 5.97
CA LYS A 309 10.42 -15.40 4.70
C LYS A 309 9.13 -15.81 4.00
N GLU A 310 8.81 -17.10 3.96
CA GLU A 310 7.56 -17.60 3.39
C GLU A 310 6.33 -17.06 4.15
N ILE A 311 6.38 -17.05 5.50
CA ILE A 311 5.30 -16.51 6.34
C ILE A 311 5.08 -15.02 6.06
N VAL A 312 6.15 -14.21 6.06
CA VAL A 312 6.07 -12.77 5.78
C VAL A 312 5.58 -12.50 4.36
N THR A 313 6.07 -13.25 3.37
CA THR A 313 5.63 -13.11 1.98
C THR A 313 4.14 -13.42 1.86
N ASN A 314 3.67 -14.47 2.51
CA ASN A 314 2.25 -14.81 2.52
C ASN A 314 1.40 -13.75 3.24
N PHE A 315 1.90 -13.22 4.35
CA PHE A 315 1.26 -12.11 5.04
C PHE A 315 1.03 -10.94 4.07
N LEU A 316 2.10 -10.50 3.39
CA LEU A 316 2.05 -9.35 2.48
C LEU A 316 1.14 -9.58 1.26
N ARG A 317 1.01 -10.84 0.78
CA ARG A 317 0.02 -11.21 -0.25
C ARG A 317 -1.40 -10.92 0.22
N TRP A 318 -1.79 -11.48 1.36
CA TRP A 318 -3.10 -11.25 1.95
C TRP A 318 -3.32 -9.79 2.26
N ASP A 319 -2.28 -9.11 2.74
CA ASP A 319 -2.33 -7.70 3.09
C ASP A 319 -2.68 -6.83 1.86
N ILE A 320 -1.86 -6.93 0.82
CA ILE A 320 -2.01 -6.09 -0.38
C ILE A 320 -3.22 -6.48 -1.22
N TYR A 321 -3.57 -7.76 -1.36
CA TYR A 321 -4.71 -8.15 -2.19
C TYR A 321 -6.05 -7.74 -1.59
N CYS A 322 -6.23 -7.93 -0.28
CA CYS A 322 -7.45 -7.49 0.40
C CYS A 322 -7.55 -5.96 0.43
N ALA A 323 -6.43 -5.24 0.64
CA ALA A 323 -6.42 -3.78 0.51
C ALA A 323 -6.79 -3.33 -0.91
N CYS A 324 -6.18 -3.92 -1.94
CA CYS A 324 -6.51 -3.64 -3.35
C CYS A 324 -7.99 -3.89 -3.65
N ALA A 325 -8.53 -5.04 -3.22
CA ALA A 325 -9.93 -5.39 -3.43
C ALA A 325 -10.88 -4.37 -2.78
N ALA A 326 -10.59 -3.96 -1.54
CA ALA A 326 -11.37 -2.92 -0.85
C ALA A 326 -11.35 -1.59 -1.60
N PHE A 327 -10.20 -1.16 -2.13
CA PHE A 327 -10.09 0.05 -2.94
C PHE A 327 -10.86 -0.04 -4.25
N VAL A 328 -10.87 -1.20 -4.91
CA VAL A 328 -11.66 -1.42 -6.13
C VAL A 328 -13.15 -1.35 -5.83
N VAL A 329 -13.63 -2.03 -4.79
CA VAL A 329 -15.04 -1.96 -4.37
C VAL A 329 -15.44 -0.53 -4.01
N TRP A 330 -14.59 0.17 -3.25
CA TRP A 330 -14.78 1.59 -2.93
C TRP A 330 -14.84 2.45 -4.19
N ALA A 331 -13.91 2.29 -5.14
CA ALA A 331 -13.88 3.07 -6.36
C ALA A 331 -15.11 2.81 -7.25
N ILE A 332 -15.60 1.55 -7.32
CA ILE A 332 -16.87 1.22 -7.97
C ILE A 332 -18.02 1.97 -7.29
N TYR A 333 -18.07 1.96 -5.96
CA TYR A 333 -19.09 2.68 -5.21
C TYR A 333 -19.07 4.18 -5.50
N GLN A 334 -17.90 4.82 -5.35
CA GLN A 334 -17.74 6.26 -5.56
C GLN A 334 -18.08 6.67 -7.00
N LYS A 335 -17.72 5.84 -7.99
CA LYS A 335 -18.11 6.07 -9.38
C LYS A 335 -19.62 5.95 -9.58
N HIS A 336 -20.27 4.96 -8.99
CA HIS A 336 -21.72 4.81 -9.08
C HIS A 336 -22.46 6.01 -8.47
N GLN A 337 -21.96 6.58 -7.37
CA GLN A 337 -22.52 7.81 -6.77
C GLN A 337 -22.40 9.04 -7.69
N ALA A 338 -21.38 9.08 -8.55
CA ALA A 338 -21.25 10.14 -9.56
C ALA A 338 -22.11 9.86 -10.82
N LEU A 339 -22.27 8.58 -11.17
CA LEU A 339 -22.75 8.08 -12.45
C LEU A 339 -23.71 6.86 -12.29
N PRO A 340 -24.89 7.03 -11.67
CA PRO A 340 -25.75 5.91 -11.31
C PRO A 340 -26.35 5.18 -12.52
N GLN A 341 -26.46 5.86 -13.67
CA GLN A 341 -27.05 5.31 -14.89
C GLN A 341 -26.08 4.44 -15.71
N LYS A 342 -24.78 4.40 -15.37
CA LYS A 342 -23.81 3.58 -16.12
C LYS A 342 -23.89 2.11 -15.69
N SER A 343 -23.87 1.21 -16.67
CA SER A 343 -23.93 -0.24 -16.44
C SER A 343 -22.82 -0.74 -15.51
N LEU A 344 -23.21 -1.51 -14.49
CA LEU A 344 -22.28 -2.17 -13.56
C LEU A 344 -21.39 -3.17 -14.29
N LEU A 345 -21.94 -3.92 -15.26
CA LEU A 345 -21.17 -4.89 -16.06
C LEU A 345 -20.02 -4.22 -16.82
N ARG A 346 -20.27 -3.05 -17.43
CA ARG A 346 -19.22 -2.27 -18.11
C ARG A 346 -18.16 -1.77 -17.12
N THR A 347 -18.56 -1.45 -15.89
CA THR A 347 -17.63 -1.05 -14.83
C THR A 347 -16.76 -2.23 -14.39
N VAL A 348 -17.34 -3.41 -14.19
CA VAL A 348 -16.59 -4.65 -13.87
C VAL A 348 -15.64 -5.03 -15.01
N GLY A 349 -16.08 -4.97 -16.26
CA GLY A 349 -15.20 -5.23 -17.42
C GLY A 349 -14.01 -4.26 -17.47
N LYS A 350 -14.23 -2.99 -17.12
CA LYS A 350 -13.16 -1.98 -17.02
C LYS A 350 -12.19 -2.27 -15.87
N VAL A 351 -12.70 -2.75 -14.73
CA VAL A 351 -11.85 -3.21 -13.62
C VAL A 351 -10.96 -4.36 -14.07
N GLY A 352 -11.53 -5.36 -14.75
CA GLY A 352 -10.79 -6.50 -15.30
C GLY A 352 -9.69 -6.06 -16.27
N PHE A 353 -10.04 -5.18 -17.23
CA PHE A 353 -9.08 -4.63 -18.19
C PHE A 353 -7.90 -3.92 -17.51
N TRP A 354 -8.16 -2.94 -16.65
CA TRP A 354 -7.08 -2.19 -16.00
C TRP A 354 -6.28 -3.02 -15.01
N THR A 355 -6.91 -4.00 -14.36
CA THR A 355 -6.20 -4.94 -13.49
C THR A 355 -5.21 -5.80 -14.28
N ALA A 356 -5.60 -6.27 -15.46
CA ALA A 356 -4.75 -7.07 -16.33
C ALA A 356 -3.61 -6.25 -16.97
N VAL A 357 -3.85 -4.97 -17.29
CA VAL A 357 -2.87 -4.12 -17.96
C VAL A 357 -1.88 -3.50 -16.98
N ALA A 358 -2.36 -3.01 -15.84
CA ALA A 358 -1.57 -2.15 -14.94
C ALA A 358 -1.69 -2.51 -13.46
N GLY A 359 -2.32 -3.65 -13.13
CA GLY A 359 -2.54 -4.10 -11.76
C GLY A 359 -3.81 -3.52 -11.13
N PRO A 360 -4.26 -4.11 -10.01
CA PRO A 360 -5.55 -3.80 -9.40
C PRO A 360 -5.67 -2.35 -8.93
N VAL A 361 -4.58 -1.71 -8.53
CA VAL A 361 -4.58 -0.33 -8.04
C VAL A 361 -4.84 0.67 -9.18
N ALA A 362 -4.27 0.41 -10.36
CA ALA A 362 -4.56 1.21 -11.55
C ALA A 362 -6.05 1.15 -11.93
N SER A 363 -6.72 0.02 -11.68
CA SER A 363 -8.16 -0.11 -11.91
C SER A 363 -8.97 0.82 -10.99
N ALA A 364 -8.62 0.90 -9.70
CA ALA A 364 -9.25 1.84 -8.77
C ALA A 364 -8.98 3.29 -9.18
N ALA A 365 -7.74 3.62 -9.54
CA ALA A 365 -7.35 4.94 -10.02
C ALA A 365 -8.14 5.36 -11.28
N ALA A 366 -8.32 4.45 -12.24
CA ALA A 366 -9.09 4.71 -13.46
C ALA A 366 -10.57 5.03 -13.17
N LEU A 367 -11.19 4.30 -12.22
CA LEU A 367 -12.58 4.56 -11.84
C LEU A 367 -12.76 5.89 -11.10
N LEU A 368 -11.84 6.22 -10.18
CA LEU A 368 -11.85 7.49 -9.45
C LEU A 368 -11.55 8.68 -10.34
N ARG A 369 -10.65 8.51 -11.32
CA ARG A 369 -10.43 9.50 -12.38
C ARG A 369 -11.72 9.79 -13.13
N GLU A 370 -12.45 8.76 -13.56
CA GLU A 370 -13.73 8.94 -14.26
C GLU A 370 -14.78 9.62 -13.39
N ARG A 371 -14.85 9.26 -12.10
CA ARG A 371 -15.70 9.95 -11.12
C ARG A 371 -15.40 11.45 -11.10
N ASP A 372 -14.15 11.82 -10.91
CA ASP A 372 -13.74 13.21 -10.71
C ASP A 372 -13.97 14.07 -11.96
N LEU A 373 -13.55 13.57 -13.12
CA LEU A 373 -13.70 14.29 -14.40
C LEU A 373 -15.18 14.58 -14.67
N GLU A 374 -16.04 13.58 -14.53
CA GLU A 374 -17.46 13.72 -14.81
C GLU A 374 -18.17 14.67 -13.82
N VAL A 375 -17.83 14.60 -12.52
CA VAL A 375 -18.42 15.51 -11.53
C VAL A 375 -18.06 16.95 -11.86
N LEU A 376 -16.80 17.22 -12.20
CA LEU A 376 -16.31 18.56 -12.55
C LEU A 376 -16.94 19.07 -13.86
N GLU A 377 -16.97 18.26 -14.92
CA GLU A 377 -17.59 18.62 -16.21
C GLU A 377 -19.07 18.96 -16.05
N ARG A 378 -19.81 18.17 -15.28
CA ARG A 378 -21.23 18.42 -14.98
C ARG A 378 -21.45 19.75 -14.25
N ILE A 379 -20.55 20.11 -13.33
CA ILE A 379 -20.67 21.36 -12.56
C ILE A 379 -20.36 22.55 -13.46
N GLU A 380 -19.36 22.46 -14.32
CA GLU A 380 -19.02 23.53 -15.26
C GLU A 380 -20.16 23.78 -16.25
N LEU A 381 -20.76 22.71 -16.80
CA LEU A 381 -21.93 22.81 -17.67
C LEU A 381 -23.10 23.51 -16.98
N ASN A 382 -23.42 23.12 -15.74
CA ASN A 382 -24.47 23.77 -14.95
C ASN A 382 -24.18 25.26 -14.69
N ARG A 383 -22.90 25.62 -14.52
CA ARG A 383 -22.47 27.01 -14.34
C ARG A 383 -22.65 27.81 -15.63
N GLN A 384 -22.34 27.24 -16.78
CA GLN A 384 -22.53 27.88 -18.09
C GLN A 384 -24.03 28.10 -18.38
N ILE A 385 -24.88 27.10 -18.14
CA ILE A 385 -26.34 27.22 -18.33
C ILE A 385 -26.91 28.36 -17.46
N ARG A 386 -26.45 28.50 -16.22
CA ARG A 386 -26.88 29.58 -15.31
C ARG A 386 -26.40 30.98 -15.71
N LYS A 387 -25.38 31.11 -16.56
CA LYS A 387 -24.93 32.40 -17.09
C LYS A 387 -25.73 32.86 -18.32
N ILE A 388 -26.42 31.92 -18.98
CA ILE A 388 -27.21 32.17 -20.19
C ILE A 388 -28.67 32.52 -19.84
N LYS A 389 -29.14 32.09 -18.67
CA LYS A 389 -30.42 32.52 -18.07
C LYS A 389 -30.21 33.77 -17.23
#